data_AF-A0A328SIB8-F1
#
_entry.id   AF-A0A328SIB8-F1
#
_cell.length_a   1.000
_cell.length_b   1.000
_cell.length_c   1.000
_cell.angle_alpha   90.00
_cell.angle_beta   90.00
_cell.angle_gamma   90.00
#
_symmetry.space_group_name_H-M   'P 1'
#
loop_
_entity.id
_entity.type
_entity.pdbx_description
1 polymer ?
#
loop_
_entity_poly.entity_id
_entity_poly.type
_entity_poly.pdbx_seq_one_letter_code
_entity_poly.pdbx_strand_id
1 'polypeptide(L)' 'MLLIGAAVKDPGSTRKNKTGSWRTFKPVADKEKCIECGICYLFCPDGCITLDYNPDYDYCK' A
#
# COMPACT_ATOMS: atom_id res chain seq x y z
N MET A 1 27.35 25.83 -3.10
CA MET A 1 27.05 24.37 -3.02
C MET A 1 25.60 24.19 -3.40
N LEU A 2 25.32 23.67 -4.61
CA LEU A 2 23.94 23.51 -5.09
C LEU A 2 23.34 22.27 -4.40
N LEU A 3 22.26 22.45 -3.64
CA LEU A 3 21.49 21.33 -3.10
C LEU A 3 20.73 20.70 -4.27
N ILE A 4 21.04 19.45 -4.57
CA ILE A 4 20.32 18.69 -5.58
C ILE A 4 18.95 18.32 -5.00
N GLY A 5 17.97 19.21 -5.17
CA GLY A 5 16.57 18.94 -4.84
C GLY A 5 15.98 17.91 -5.79
N ALA A 6 15.05 17.09 -5.30
CA ALA A 6 14.27 16.13 -6.08
C ALA A 6 15.06 15.06 -6.88
N ALA A 7 16.35 14.87 -6.61
CA ALA A 7 17.10 13.79 -7.25
C ALA A 7 16.77 12.42 -6.65
N VAL A 8 16.37 11.49 -7.52
CA VAL A 8 16.25 10.06 -7.21
C VAL A 8 17.65 9.44 -7.23
N LYS A 9 18.21 9.19 -6.04
CA LYS A 9 19.57 8.64 -5.89
C LYS A 9 19.64 7.12 -6.11
N ASP A 10 18.60 6.41 -5.69
CA ASP A 10 18.53 4.95 -5.73
C ASP A 10 17.29 4.50 -6.51
N PRO A 11 17.37 3.46 -7.36
CA PRO A 11 16.19 2.86 -7.97
C PRO A 11 15.24 2.30 -6.90
N GLY A 12 13.94 2.42 -7.12
CA GLY A 12 12.92 1.90 -6.19
C GLY A 12 12.84 2.65 -4.85
N SER A 13 13.51 3.80 -4.70
CA SER A 13 13.51 4.59 -3.46
C SER A 13 12.10 5.01 -3.00
N THR A 14 11.11 5.02 -3.90
CA THR A 14 9.70 5.30 -3.58
C THR A 14 9.16 4.39 -2.47
N ARG A 15 9.66 3.15 -2.34
CA ARG A 15 9.28 2.25 -1.24
C ARG A 15 9.59 2.82 0.15
N LYS A 16 10.58 3.71 0.27
CA LYS A 16 10.89 4.39 1.54
C LYS A 16 9.77 5.33 1.99
N ASN A 17 8.92 5.79 1.07
CA ASN A 17 7.80 6.67 1.34
C ASN A 17 6.54 5.86 1.68
N LYS A 18 6.37 5.52 2.95
CA LYS A 18 5.18 4.85 3.46
C LYS A 18 3.97 5.80 3.44
N THR A 19 2.86 5.37 2.83
CA THR A 19 1.65 6.20 2.64
C THR A 19 0.52 5.85 3.59
N GLY A 20 0.66 4.83 4.42
CA GLY A 20 -0.41 4.32 5.29
C GLY A 20 -0.90 5.30 6.37
N SER A 21 -0.17 6.38 6.63
CA SER A 21 -0.61 7.45 7.53
C SER A 21 -1.61 8.43 6.90
N TRP A 22 -1.88 8.33 5.60
CA TRP A 22 -2.78 9.25 4.89
C TRP A 22 -4.25 8.89 5.07
N ARG A 23 -4.52 7.69 5.61
CA ARG A 23 -5.87 7.16 5.74
C ARG A 23 -6.67 7.79 6.88
N THR A 24 -7.95 8.01 6.62
CA THR A 24 -8.94 8.33 7.67
C THR A 24 -9.59 7.05 8.22
N PHE A 25 -9.81 6.06 7.36
CA PHE A 25 -10.43 4.78 7.70
C PHE A 25 -9.50 3.62 7.37
N LYS A 26 -9.65 2.48 8.07
CA LYS A 26 -8.81 1.30 7.85
C LYS A 26 -9.68 0.11 7.42
N PRO A 27 -9.44 -0.52 6.25
CA PRO A 27 -10.09 -1.79 5.94
C PRO A 27 -9.56 -2.89 6.87
N VAL A 28 -10.48 -3.72 7.36
CA VAL A 28 -10.14 -4.91 8.16
C VAL A 28 -10.75 -6.12 7.44
N ALA A 29 -9.89 -7.06 7.05
CA ALA A 29 -10.32 -8.29 6.42
C ALA A 29 -10.85 -9.25 7.49
N ASP A 30 -12.13 -9.60 7.41
CA ASP A 30 -12.74 -10.65 8.21
C ASP A 30 -12.53 -11.99 7.49
N LYS A 31 -11.64 -12.84 8.03
CA LYS A 31 -11.26 -14.11 7.41
C LYS A 31 -12.34 -15.18 7.54
N GLU A 32 -13.22 -15.07 8.52
CA GLU A 32 -14.34 -16.01 8.67
C GLU A 32 -15.39 -15.80 7.56
N LYS A 33 -15.48 -14.57 7.03
CA LYS A 33 -16.42 -14.21 5.96
C LYS A 33 -15.79 -14.18 4.56
N CYS A 34 -14.47 -14.26 4.46
CA CYS A 34 -13.77 -14.16 3.18
C CYS A 34 -13.99 -15.42 2.34
N ILE A 35 -14.44 -15.25 1.10
CA ILE A 35 -14.61 -16.35 0.12
C ILE A 35 -13.50 -16.38 -0.94
N GLU A 36 -12.41 -15.65 -0.71
CA GLU A 36 -11.23 -15.64 -1.60
C GLU A 36 -11.52 -15.23 -3.05
N CYS A 37 -12.51 -14.35 -3.26
CA CYS A 37 -12.93 -13.93 -4.61
C CYS A 37 -11.92 -13.03 -5.35
N GLY A 38 -10.90 -12.51 -4.65
CA GLY A 38 -9.86 -11.66 -5.26
C GLY A 38 -10.28 -10.25 -5.67
N ILE A 39 -11.54 -9.86 -5.49
CA ILE A 39 -12.03 -8.51 -5.87
C ILE A 39 -11.24 -7.42 -5.12
N CYS A 40 -11.00 -7.59 -3.83
CA CYS A 40 -10.22 -6.61 -3.04
C CYS A 40 -8.80 -6.46 -3.57
N TYR A 41 -8.16 -7.55 -4.01
CA TYR A 41 -6.83 -7.54 -4.61
C TYR A 41 -6.84 -6.82 -5.97
N LEU A 42 -7.78 -7.17 -6.84
CA LEU A 42 -7.86 -6.65 -8.20
C LEU A 42 -8.18 -5.15 -8.25
N PHE A 43 -9.07 -4.68 -7.37
CA PHE A 43 -9.57 -3.30 -7.39
C PHE A 43 -8.81 -2.34 -6.49
N CYS A 44 -7.85 -2.81 -5.68
CA CYS A 44 -7.08 -1.93 -4.81
C CYS A 44 -6.28 -0.91 -5.66
N PRO A 45 -6.57 0.40 -5.56
CA PRO A 45 -5.90 1.41 -6.38
C PRO A 45 -4.41 1.56 -6.01
N ASP A 46 -4.05 1.20 -4.78
CA ASP A 46 -2.68 1.25 -4.28
C ASP A 46 -1.92 -0.06 -4.46
N GLY A 47 -2.60 -1.13 -4.90
CA GLY A 47 -2.00 -2.46 -5.02
C GLY A 47 -1.42 -2.99 -3.69
N CYS A 48 -2.00 -2.58 -2.55
CA CYS A 48 -1.48 -2.90 -1.22
C CYS A 48 -2.15 -4.12 -0.59
N ILE A 49 -2.93 -4.91 -1.34
CA ILE A 49 -3.52 -6.16 -0.84
C ILE A 49 -2.58 -7.32 -1.17
N THR A 50 -2.24 -8.16 -0.19
CA THR A 50 -1.45 -9.37 -0.40
C THR A 50 -2.27 -10.49 -1.05
N LEU A 51 -1.61 -11.53 -1.57
CA LEU A 51 -2.30 -12.71 -2.12
C LEU A 51 -3.17 -13.43 -1.07
N ASP A 52 -2.80 -13.33 0.22
CA ASP A 52 -3.61 -13.83 1.32
C ASP A 52 -4.78 -12.89 1.69
N TYR A 53 -5.11 -11.91 0.84
CA TYR A 53 -6.17 -10.92 1.02
C TYR A 53 -6.03 -10.08 2.29
N ASN A 54 -4.81 -9.73 2.68
CA ASN A 54 -4.53 -8.82 3.80
C ASN A 54 -4.06 -7.46 3.27
N PRO A 55 -4.56 -6.33 3.79
CA PRO A 55 -4.01 -5.02 3.45
C PRO A 55 -2.63 -4.82 4.10
N ASP A 56 -1.67 -4.36 3.31
CA ASP A 56 -0.41 -3.81 3.78
C ASP A 56 -0.63 -2.39 4.31
N TYR A 57 -0.64 -2.26 5.63
CA TYR A 57 -0.92 -0.99 6.31
C TYR A 57 0.22 0.02 6.24
N ASP A 58 1.40 -0.33 5.72
CA ASP A 58 2.44 0.66 5.43
C ASP A 58 2.06 1.54 4.22
N TYR A 59 1.20 1.05 3.32
CA TYR A 59 0.83 1.75 2.09
C TYR A 59 -0.67 1.97 1.91
N CYS A 60 -1.52 1.16 2.54
CA CYS A 60 -2.98 1.30 2.51
C CYS A 60 -3.42 2.66 3.06
N LYS A 61 -3.87 3.53 2.15
CA LYS A 61 -4.37 4.88 2.42
C LYS A 61 -5.90 4.97 2.30
#